data_AF-A0A1R4JDJ3-F1
#
_entry.id   AF-A0A1R4JDJ3-F1
#
_cell.length_a   1.000
_cell.length_b   1.000
_cell.length_c   1.000
_cell.angle_alpha   90.00
_cell.angle_beta   90.00
_cell.angle_gamma   90.00
#
_symmetry.space_group_name_H-M   'P 1'
#
loop_
_entity.id
_entity.type
_entity.pdbx_description
1 polymer ?
#
loop_
_entity_poly.entity_id
_entity_poly.type
_entity_poly.pdbx_seq_one_letter_code
_entity_poly.pdbx_strand_id
1 'polypeptide(L)'
;MKHFLLGTLSGMVLGGVYGLLKTPRTGKENQDMLKNYIDDTTDHVKDVNEKVGDLKIAIQNLTDEGMKLQTEFMTDIQNLSNEYLYEAQPRVERIKRKADKINKDIEVATVNIKSTTTK
;
A
#
# COMPACT_ATOMS: atom_id res chain seq x y z
N MET A 1 -3.02 8.86 15.24
CA MET A 1 -3.11 8.32 13.86
C MET A 1 -4.01 7.08 13.72
N LYS A 2 -4.08 6.15 14.70
CA LYS A 2 -4.93 4.95 14.59
C LYS A 2 -6.43 5.27 14.40
N HIS A 3 -6.94 6.30 15.08
CA HIS A 3 -8.33 6.76 14.99
C HIS A 3 -8.69 7.38 13.64
N PHE A 4 -7.74 8.03 12.97
CA PHE A 4 -7.99 8.62 11.66
C PHE A 4 -8.23 7.53 10.62
N LEU A 5 -7.34 6.53 10.56
CA LEU A 5 -7.52 5.39 9.65
C LEU A 5 -8.81 4.62 9.94
N LEU A 6 -9.13 4.42 11.23
CA LEU A 6 -10.36 3.76 11.66
C LEU A 6 -11.61 4.54 11.21
N GLY A 7 -11.57 5.88 11.31
CA GLY A 7 -12.65 6.76 10.87
C GLY A 7 -12.79 6.87 9.36
N THR A 8 -11.69 6.85 8.61
CA THR A 8 -11.73 6.85 7.15
C THR A 8 -12.30 5.53 6.61
N LEU A 9 -11.89 4.40 7.21
CA LEU A 9 -12.41 3.06 6.84
C LEU A 9 -13.89 2.90 7.14
N SER A 10 -14.35 3.33 8.32
CA SER A 10 -15.77 3.29 8.65
C SER A 10 -16.60 4.22 7.76
N GLY A 11 -16.06 5.40 7.42
CA GLY A 11 -16.67 6.32 6.46
C GLY A 11 -16.75 5.74 5.04
N MET A 12 -15.73 4.98 4.60
CA MET A 12 -15.70 4.37 3.28
C MET A 12 -16.69 3.19 3.18
N VAL A 13 -16.83 2.38 4.24
CA VAL A 13 -17.82 1.29 4.30
C VAL A 13 -19.24 1.86 4.29
N LEU A 14 -19.54 2.83 5.17
CA LEU A 14 -20.87 3.44 5.27
C LEU A 14 -21.21 4.25 4.00
N GLY A 15 -20.25 5.00 3.46
CA GLY A 15 -20.40 5.75 2.22
C GLY A 15 -20.55 4.85 0.99
N GLY A 16 -19.83 3.72 0.95
CA GLY A 16 -19.96 2.70 -0.10
C GLY A 16 -21.33 2.04 -0.08
N VAL A 17 -21.83 1.61 1.08
CA VAL A 17 -23.18 1.05 1.21
C VAL A 17 -24.25 2.08 0.80
N TYR A 18 -24.12 3.33 1.27
CA TYR A 18 -25.04 4.40 0.89
C TYR A 18 -25.01 4.72 -0.62
N GLY A 19 -23.83 4.74 -1.23
CA GLY A 19 -23.65 4.96 -2.67
C GLY A 19 -24.21 3.83 -3.53
N LEU A 20 -24.01 2.57 -3.11
CA LEU A 20 -24.56 1.40 -3.79
C LEU A 20 -26.08 1.33 -3.70
N LEU A 21 -26.69 1.74 -2.58
CA LEU A 21 -28.15 1.80 -2.41
C LEU A 21 -28.81 2.93 -3.22
N LYS A 22 -28.09 4.03 -3.49
CA LYS A 22 -28.63 5.20 -4.19
C LYS A 22 -28.45 5.15 -5.72
N THR A 23 -27.64 4.21 -6.22
CA THR A 23 -27.36 4.07 -7.66
C THR A 23 -28.43 3.20 -8.33
N PRO A 24 -29.00 3.60 -9.50
CA PRO A 24 -30.02 2.83 -10.21
C PRO A 24 -29.35 1.70 -11.02
N ARG A 25 -28.75 0.73 -10.33
CA ARG A 25 -28.09 -0.45 -10.93
C ARG A 25 -28.58 -1.73 -10.29
N THR A 26 -28.48 -2.83 -11.02
CA THR A 26 -28.88 -4.13 -10.48
C THR A 26 -27.92 -4.57 -9.38
N GLY A 27 -28.41 -5.29 -8.38
CA GLY A 27 -27.60 -5.72 -7.24
C GLY A 27 -26.36 -6.54 -7.63
N LYS A 28 -26.41 -7.26 -8.75
CA LYS A 28 -25.28 -8.04 -9.28
C LYS A 28 -24.18 -7.14 -9.86
N GLU A 29 -24.53 -6.13 -10.64
CA GLU A 29 -23.55 -5.18 -11.18
C GLU A 29 -22.81 -4.42 -10.07
N ASN A 30 -23.53 -4.08 -8.98
CA ASN A 30 -22.93 -3.45 -7.82
C ASN A 30 -21.93 -4.37 -7.08
N GLN A 31 -22.20 -5.68 -7.04
CA GLN A 31 -21.27 -6.66 -6.46
C GLN A 31 -20.01 -6.81 -7.31
N ASP A 32 -20.17 -6.90 -8.63
CA ASP A 32 -19.04 -7.03 -9.55
C ASP A 32 -18.16 -5.76 -9.55
N MET A 33 -18.75 -4.56 -9.52
CA MET A 33 -17.99 -3.31 -9.40
C MET A 33 -17.24 -3.22 -8.07
N LEU A 34 -17.87 -3.60 -6.96
CA LEU A 34 -17.22 -3.59 -5.64
C LEU A 34 -16.05 -4.57 -5.61
N LYS A 35 -16.23 -5.77 -6.16
CA LYS A 35 -15.17 -6.78 -6.26
C LYS A 35 -14.01 -6.27 -7.11
N ASN A 36 -14.27 -5.73 -8.30
CA ASN A 36 -13.23 -5.22 -9.18
C ASN A 36 -12.46 -4.06 -8.56
N TYR A 37 -13.14 -3.15 -7.84
CA TYR A 37 -12.49 -2.04 -7.14
C TYR A 37 -11.58 -2.52 -6.01
N ILE A 38 -12.00 -3.55 -5.28
CA ILE A 38 -11.22 -4.17 -4.19
C ILE A 38 -10.01 -4.91 -4.74
N ASP A 39 -10.20 -5.70 -5.81
CA ASP A 39 -9.12 -6.46 -6.45
C ASP A 39 -8.06 -5.48 -7.03
N ASP A 40 -8.49 -4.46 -7.78
CA ASP A 40 -7.58 -3.45 -8.36
C ASP A 40 -6.84 -2.66 -7.28
N THR A 41 -7.53 -2.23 -6.21
CA THR A 41 -6.88 -1.54 -5.08
C THR A 41 -5.87 -2.43 -4.35
N THR A 42 -6.16 -3.73 -4.21
CA THR A 42 -5.25 -4.69 -3.58
C THR A 42 -3.99 -4.87 -4.41
N ASP A 43 -4.12 -4.95 -5.73
CA ASP A 43 -2.99 -5.04 -6.65
C ASP A 43 -2.12 -3.78 -6.63
N HIS A 44 -2.72 -2.57 -6.63
CA HIS A 44 -1.97 -1.31 -6.51
C HIS A 44 -1.21 -1.21 -5.18
N VAL A 45 -1.79 -1.69 -4.08
CA VAL A 45 -1.13 -1.70 -2.76
C VAL A 45 0.04 -2.68 -2.73
N LYS A 46 -0.08 -3.83 -3.41
CA LYS A 46 0.99 -4.81 -3.55
C LYS A 46 2.14 -4.25 -4.40
N ASP A 47 1.84 -3.59 -5.51
CA ASP A 47 2.82 -2.94 -6.38
C ASP A 47 3.65 -1.88 -5.61
N VAL A 48 3.03 -1.11 -4.72
CA VAL A 48 3.77 -0.17 -3.85
C VAL A 48 4.78 -0.88 -2.96
N ASN A 49 4.44 -2.04 -2.39
CA ASN A 49 5.36 -2.83 -1.56
C ASN A 49 6.55 -3.37 -2.37
N GLU A 50 6.31 -3.78 -3.63
CA GLU A 50 7.32 -4.27 -4.57
C GLU A 50 8.27 -3.15 -5.03
N LYS A 51 7.73 -2.02 -5.51
CA LYS A 51 8.55 -0.86 -5.93
C LYS A 51 9.46 -0.32 -4.83
N VAL A 52 9.02 -0.38 -3.58
CA VAL A 52 9.84 0.00 -2.41
C VAL A 52 10.99 -0.98 -2.18
N GLY A 53 10.79 -2.27 -2.48
CA GLY A 53 11.85 -3.27 -2.50
C GLY A 53 12.87 -3.01 -3.61
N ASP A 54 12.39 -2.75 -4.82
CA ASP A 54 13.23 -2.49 -5.99
C ASP A 54 14.10 -1.25 -5.81
N LEU A 55 13.55 -0.17 -5.23
CA LEU A 55 14.32 1.04 -4.92
C LEU A 55 15.49 0.74 -3.98
N LYS A 56 15.29 -0.10 -2.97
CA LYS A 56 16.36 -0.49 -2.04
C LYS A 56 17.47 -1.25 -2.76
N ILE A 57 17.09 -2.20 -3.63
CA ILE A 57 18.04 -3.02 -4.40
C ILE A 57 18.81 -2.14 -5.39
N ALA A 58 18.14 -1.22 -6.08
CA ALA A 58 18.78 -0.31 -7.03
C ALA A 58 19.85 0.57 -6.36
N ILE A 59 19.58 1.10 -5.17
CA ILE A 59 20.55 1.90 -4.40
C ILE A 59 21.74 1.03 -3.95
N GLN A 60 21.49 -0.20 -3.52
CA GLN A 60 22.55 -1.14 -3.14
C GLN A 60 23.44 -1.48 -4.34
N ASN A 61 22.86 -1.84 -5.48
CA ASN A 61 23.60 -2.16 -6.70
C ASN A 61 24.42 -0.97 -7.21
N LEU A 62 23.86 0.25 -7.19
CA LEU A 62 24.57 1.47 -7.56
C LEU A 62 25.80 1.68 -6.66
N THR A 63 25.65 1.43 -5.36
CA THR A 63 26.74 1.54 -4.39
C THR A 63 27.83 0.50 -4.68
N ASP A 64 27.45 -0.76 -4.86
CA ASP A 64 28.38 -1.87 -5.09
C ASP A 64 29.11 -1.76 -6.45
N GLU A 65 28.44 -1.28 -7.49
CA GLU A 65 29.07 -0.97 -8.78
C GLU A 65 30.00 0.24 -8.68
N GLY A 66 29.62 1.27 -7.92
CA GLY A 66 30.44 2.44 -7.64
C GLY A 66 31.73 2.09 -6.89
N MET A 67 31.70 1.15 -5.95
CA MET A 67 32.88 0.68 -5.22
C MET A 67 33.97 0.06 -6.12
N LYS A 68 33.63 -0.39 -7.34
CA LYS A 68 34.63 -0.87 -8.31
C LYS A 68 35.48 0.26 -8.89
N LEU A 69 35.07 1.51 -8.71
CA LEU A 69 35.80 2.72 -9.12
C LEU A 69 36.53 3.30 -7.91
N GLN A 70 37.86 3.16 -7.88
CA GLN A 70 38.73 3.46 -6.72
C GLN A 70 38.99 4.97 -6.53
N THR A 71 37.94 5.77 -6.41
CA THR A 71 38.03 7.24 -6.21
C THR A 71 37.41 7.66 -4.87
N GLU A 72 38.00 8.66 -4.21
CA GLU A 72 37.56 9.23 -2.92
C GLU A 72 36.07 9.65 -2.92
N PHE A 73 35.59 10.16 -4.05
CA PHE A 73 34.17 10.47 -4.31
C PHE A 73 33.21 9.28 -4.11
N MET A 74 33.67 8.03 -4.28
CA MET A 74 32.83 6.84 -4.07
C MET A 74 32.61 6.52 -2.60
N THR A 75 33.58 6.83 -1.74
CA THR A 75 33.40 6.72 -0.28
C THR A 75 32.27 7.64 0.19
N ASP A 76 32.20 8.85 -0.37
CA ASP A 76 31.15 9.82 -0.05
C ASP A 76 29.76 9.37 -0.55
N ILE A 77 29.68 8.84 -1.78
CA ILE A 77 28.43 8.26 -2.31
C ILE A 77 27.97 7.06 -1.47
N GLN A 78 28.91 6.22 -1.03
CA GLN A 78 28.60 5.06 -0.20
C GLN A 78 28.08 5.48 1.17
N ASN A 79 28.73 6.44 1.82
CA ASN A 79 28.29 6.97 3.11
C ASN A 79 26.91 7.63 2.98
N LEU A 80 26.71 8.48 1.97
CA LEU A 80 25.43 9.14 1.71
C LEU A 80 24.31 8.13 1.42
N SER A 81 24.57 7.10 0.61
CA SER A 81 23.58 6.06 0.31
C SER A 81 23.23 5.22 1.54
N ASN A 82 24.23 4.86 2.35
CA ASN A 82 24.02 4.13 3.60
C ASN A 82 23.20 4.96 4.60
N GLU A 83 23.54 6.24 4.77
CA GLU A 83 22.81 7.18 5.63
C GLU A 83 21.38 7.37 5.13
N TYR A 84 21.21 7.60 3.83
CA TYR A 84 19.89 7.76 3.22
C TYR A 84 19.04 6.50 3.38
N LEU A 85 19.59 5.31 3.14
CA LEU A 85 18.89 4.05 3.36
C LEU A 85 18.56 3.83 4.84
N TYR A 86 19.46 4.19 5.74
CA TYR A 86 19.27 4.07 7.18
C TYR A 86 18.16 4.99 7.69
N GLU A 87 18.16 6.26 7.25
CA GLU A 87 17.11 7.21 7.58
C GLU A 87 15.78 6.90 6.88
N ALA A 88 15.84 6.38 5.65
CA ALA A 88 14.67 6.01 4.88
C ALA A 88 14.05 4.70 5.36
N GLN A 89 14.81 3.76 5.94
CA GLN A 89 14.29 2.49 6.49
C GLN A 89 13.04 2.65 7.35
N PRO A 90 13.01 3.47 8.42
CA PRO A 90 11.82 3.65 9.22
C PRO A 90 10.67 4.32 8.45
N ARG A 91 10.96 5.10 7.40
CA ARG A 91 9.92 5.70 6.54
C ARG A 91 9.33 4.66 5.58
N VAL A 92 10.18 3.87 4.96
CA VAL A 92 9.86 2.73 4.09
C VAL A 92 9.04 1.70 4.84
N GLU A 93 9.46 1.30 6.03
CA GLU A 93 8.69 0.36 6.85
C GLU A 93 7.32 0.90 7.25
N ARG A 94 7.21 2.21 7.53
CA ARG A 94 5.90 2.82 7.80
C ARG A 94 4.98 2.77 6.59
N ILE A 95 5.51 2.91 5.38
CA ILE A 95 4.75 2.78 4.14
C ILE A 95 4.29 1.33 3.99
N LYS A 96 5.19 0.35 4.14
CA LYS A 96 4.84 -1.08 4.09
C LYS A 96 3.76 -1.46 5.10
N ARG A 97 3.95 -1.09 6.37
CA ARG A 97 2.94 -1.36 7.44
C ARG A 97 1.59 -0.72 7.16
N LYS A 98 1.56 0.47 6.54
CA LYS A 98 0.30 1.12 6.16
C LYS A 98 -0.35 0.43 4.96
N ALA A 99 0.44 0.04 3.97
CA ALA A 99 -0.01 -0.75 2.82
C ALA A 99 -0.60 -2.09 3.28
N ASP A 100 0.11 -2.84 4.13
CA ASP A 100 -0.35 -4.11 4.69
C ASP A 100 -1.63 -3.94 5.52
N LYS A 101 -1.72 -2.84 6.27
CA LYS A 101 -2.93 -2.53 7.05
C LYS A 101 -4.12 -2.22 6.14
N ILE A 102 -3.91 -1.47 5.05
CA ILE A 102 -4.95 -1.21 4.05
C ILE A 102 -5.42 -2.52 3.44
N ASN A 103 -4.51 -3.41 3.04
CA ASN A 103 -4.85 -4.72 2.49
C ASN A 103 -5.69 -5.55 3.48
N LYS A 104 -5.25 -5.63 4.74
CA LYS A 104 -5.98 -6.35 5.79
C LYS A 104 -7.35 -5.75 6.10
N ASP A 105 -7.44 -4.43 6.13
CA ASP A 105 -8.70 -3.73 6.40
C ASP A 105 -9.68 -3.87 5.22
N ILE A 106 -9.19 -3.95 3.98
CA ILE A 106 -9.96 -4.27 2.77
C ILE A 106 -10.51 -5.72 2.85
N GLU A 107 -9.68 -6.68 3.24
CA GLU A 107 -10.10 -8.08 3.41
C GLU A 107 -11.23 -8.20 4.46
N VAL A 108 -11.06 -7.54 5.61
CA VAL A 108 -12.08 -7.51 6.68
C VAL A 108 -13.36 -6.82 6.23
N ALA A 109 -13.27 -5.70 5.52
CA ALA A 109 -14.44 -5.01 4.97
C ALA A 109 -15.21 -5.91 3.98
N THR A 110 -14.49 -6.65 3.14
CA THR A 110 -15.07 -7.60 2.18
C THR A 110 -15.82 -8.75 2.88
N VAL A 111 -15.26 -9.27 3.97
CA VAL A 111 -15.89 -10.34 4.79
C VAL A 111 -17.15 -9.83 5.50
N ASN A 112 -17.13 -8.62 6.05
CA ASN A 112 -18.28 -8.04 6.76
C ASN A 112 -19.44 -7.64 5.85
N ILE A 113 -19.16 -7.28 4.60
CA ILE A 113 -20.20 -7.02 3.58
C ILE A 113 -20.92 -8.32 3.20
N LYS A 114 -20.21 -9.45 3.12
CA LYS A 114 -20.83 -10.78 2.90
C LYS A 114 -21.72 -11.23 4.07
N SER A 115 -21.34 -10.95 5.31
CA SER A 115 -22.08 -11.41 6.50
C SER A 115 -23.30 -10.54 6.86
N THR A 116 -23.25 -9.24 6.58
CA THR A 116 -24.35 -8.29 6.89
C THR A 116 -25.54 -8.43 5.92
N THR A 117 -25.35 -9.09 4.77
CA THR A 117 -26.39 -9.27 3.73
C THR A 117 -27.10 -10.63 3.81
N THR A 118 -26.74 -11.50 4.77
CA THR A 118 -27.35 -12.84 4.95
C THR A 118 -28.38 -12.90 6.09
N LYS A 119 -28.94 -11.77 6.51
CA LYS A 119 -30.12 -11.72 7.40
C LYS A 119 -31.23 -10.88 6.79
#